data_AF-A0A7V2FZ88-F1
#
_entry.id   AF-A0A7V2FZ88-F1
#
_cell.length_a   1.000
_cell.length_b   1.000
_cell.length_c   1.000
_cell.angle_alpha   90.00
_cell.angle_beta   90.00
_cell.angle_gamma   90.00
#
_symmetry.space_group_name_H-M   'P 1'
#
loop_
_entity.id
_entity.type
_entity.pdbx_description
1 polymer ?
#
loop_
_entity_poly.entity_id
_entity_poly.type
_entity_poly.pdbx_seq_one_letter_code
_entity_poly.pdbx_strand_id
1 'polypeptide(L)'
;MIQTEYQMPAILRKDAKPLPPARPPPPARRRLGRRWWWMGAAAAAVMVAGLFLLVRSPLGDLTEADLQAARRRWERGGIRDYDLTLRITVTGSEPSELLVRVREGLVRDLIRNGRPVSTSSPGDYSVDGLFETMSRELELKKRPGEAFGGSGGNLWLRVRFDENLGFVRKYVRVLSGTGHSSEIRLLAFEPLAPDRPAED
;
A
#
# COMPACT_ATOMS: atom_id res chain seq x y z
N MET A 1 -53.81 4.89 -95.66
CA MET A 1 -55.28 4.95 -95.47
C MET A 1 -55.64 3.78 -94.57
N ILE A 2 -56.17 3.89 -93.35
CA ILE A 2 -56.92 4.96 -92.67
C ILE A 2 -56.38 5.08 -91.22
N GLN A 3 -56.27 6.31 -90.76
CA GLN A 3 -55.95 6.75 -89.40
C GLN A 3 -57.23 6.76 -88.57
N THR A 4 -57.25 6.26 -87.34
CA THR A 4 -58.28 6.64 -86.37
C THR A 4 -57.73 6.60 -84.94
N GLU A 5 -57.36 7.79 -84.50
CA GLU A 5 -57.27 8.24 -83.13
C GLU A 5 -58.70 8.47 -82.59
N TYR A 6 -59.03 8.05 -81.36
CA TYR A 6 -59.58 8.92 -80.29
C TYR A 6 -60.06 8.15 -79.02
N GLN A 7 -59.59 8.66 -77.88
CA GLN A 7 -60.36 9.10 -76.69
C GLN A 7 -60.53 8.18 -75.48
N MET A 8 -59.80 8.54 -74.42
CA MET A 8 -60.13 8.27 -73.02
C MET A 8 -61.45 8.94 -72.60
N PRO A 9 -62.02 8.47 -71.48
CA PRO A 9 -62.43 9.39 -70.44
C PRO A 9 -61.77 9.08 -69.09
N ALA A 10 -61.20 10.14 -68.52
CA ALA A 10 -60.75 10.22 -67.15
C ALA A 10 -61.95 10.23 -66.20
N ILE A 11 -61.98 9.30 -65.25
CA ILE A 11 -62.81 9.43 -64.05
C ILE A 11 -61.93 9.30 -62.82
N LEU A 12 -61.71 10.48 -62.25
CA LEU A 12 -61.21 10.81 -60.92
C LEU A 12 -61.91 9.96 -59.82
N ARG A 13 -61.13 9.32 -58.95
CA ARG A 13 -61.48 9.20 -57.53
C ARG A 13 -60.33 9.69 -56.67
N LYS A 14 -60.31 11.02 -56.54
CA LYS A 14 -59.86 11.76 -55.36
C LYS A 14 -60.64 11.21 -54.16
N ASP A 15 -60.00 11.10 -52.99
CA ASP A 15 -60.59 10.78 -51.66
C ASP A 15 -60.32 9.37 -51.07
N ALA A 16 -59.08 8.87 -51.17
CA ALA A 16 -58.60 7.86 -50.23
C ALA A 16 -57.84 8.54 -49.08
N LYS A 17 -58.45 8.57 -47.89
CA LYS A 17 -57.86 9.09 -46.66
C LYS A 17 -56.68 8.20 -46.24
N PRO A 18 -55.47 8.72 -45.97
CA PRO A 18 -54.34 7.89 -45.56
C PRO A 18 -54.61 7.27 -44.18
N LEU A 19 -54.35 5.96 -44.05
CA LEU A 19 -54.44 5.23 -42.78
C LEU A 19 -53.47 5.83 -41.75
N PRO A 20 -53.85 5.95 -40.47
CA PRO A 20 -52.94 6.42 -39.44
C PRO A 20 -51.77 5.44 -39.27
N PRO A 21 -50.55 5.92 -38.98
CA PRO A 21 -49.38 5.05 -38.82
C PRO A 21 -49.58 4.08 -37.65
N ALA A 22 -49.16 2.83 -37.85
CA ALA A 22 -49.21 1.78 -36.83
C ALA A 22 -48.48 2.23 -35.56
N ARG A 23 -49.11 2.08 -34.39
CA ARG A 23 -48.47 2.38 -33.10
C ARG A 23 -47.24 1.47 -32.94
N PRO A 24 -46.07 1.99 -32.53
CA PRO A 24 -44.92 1.14 -32.25
C PRO A 24 -45.24 0.23 -31.05
N PRO A 25 -44.78 -1.03 -31.05
CA PRO A 25 -44.97 -1.92 -29.92
C PRO A 25 -44.27 -1.36 -28.67
N PRO A 26 -44.83 -1.56 -27.46
CA PRO A 26 -44.20 -1.10 -26.23
C PRO A 26 -42.80 -1.74 -26.08
N PRO A 27 -41.79 -0.99 -25.62
CA PRO A 27 -40.46 -1.54 -25.44
C PRO A 27 -40.52 -2.66 -24.38
N ALA A 28 -40.07 -3.85 -24.78
CA ALA A 28 -39.91 -4.99 -23.88
C ALA A 28 -38.89 -4.63 -22.79
N ARG A 29 -39.38 -4.12 -21.65
CA ARG A 29 -38.56 -3.87 -20.46
C ARG A 29 -38.06 -5.22 -19.96
N ARG A 30 -36.84 -5.59 -20.37
CA ARG A 30 -36.09 -6.71 -19.81
C ARG A 30 -35.91 -6.46 -18.31
N ARG A 31 -36.82 -7.00 -17.51
CA ARG A 31 -36.67 -7.12 -16.05
C ARG A 31 -35.57 -8.16 -15.81
N LEU A 32 -34.30 -7.77 -16.00
CA LEU A 32 -33.20 -8.52 -15.39
C LEU A 32 -33.48 -8.50 -13.88
N GLY A 33 -33.84 -9.67 -13.35
CA GLY A 33 -34.35 -9.81 -12.00
C GLY A 33 -33.35 -9.26 -11.01
N ARG A 34 -33.82 -8.44 -10.07
CA ARG A 34 -33.05 -7.85 -8.95
C ARG A 34 -32.13 -8.87 -8.26
N ARG A 35 -32.53 -10.14 -8.25
CA ARG A 35 -31.74 -11.28 -7.73
C ARG A 35 -30.41 -11.50 -8.45
N TRP A 36 -30.34 -11.37 -9.78
CA TRP A 36 -29.09 -11.50 -10.54
C TRP A 36 -28.12 -10.36 -10.24
N TRP A 37 -28.65 -9.15 -10.01
CA TRP A 37 -27.87 -8.00 -9.56
C TRP A 37 -27.26 -8.23 -8.16
N TRP A 38 -28.03 -8.76 -7.20
CA TRP A 38 -27.52 -9.08 -5.87
C TRP A 38 -26.47 -10.20 -5.88
N MET A 39 -26.64 -11.22 -6.72
CA MET A 39 -25.64 -12.28 -6.89
C MET A 39 -24.32 -11.76 -7.48
N GLY A 40 -24.40 -10.90 -8.51
CA GLY A 40 -23.22 -10.24 -9.08
C GLY A 40 -22.49 -9.34 -8.07
N ALA A 41 -23.24 -8.57 -7.29
CA ALA A 41 -22.68 -7.71 -6.25
C ALA A 41 -21.99 -8.51 -5.13
N ALA A 42 -22.59 -9.62 -4.68
CA ALA A 42 -21.99 -10.47 -3.67
C ALA A 42 -20.69 -11.14 -4.15
N ALA A 43 -20.65 -11.64 -5.40
CA ALA A 43 -19.44 -12.21 -5.98
C ALA A 43 -18.31 -11.17 -6.11
N ALA A 44 -18.63 -9.95 -6.54
CA ALA A 44 -17.66 -8.85 -6.59
C ALA A 44 -17.14 -8.49 -5.19
N ALA A 45 -18.00 -8.44 -4.17
CA ALA A 45 -17.58 -8.16 -2.80
C ALA A 45 -16.64 -9.22 -2.23
N VAL A 46 -16.91 -10.51 -2.49
CA VAL A 46 -16.02 -11.62 -2.09
C VAL A 46 -14.67 -11.54 -2.82
N MET A 47 -14.68 -11.21 -4.11
CA MET A 47 -13.46 -11.05 -4.89
C MET A 47 -12.60 -9.88 -4.39
N VAL A 48 -13.23 -8.73 -4.10
CA VAL A 48 -12.54 -7.57 -3.52
C VAL A 48 -12.01 -7.89 -2.12
N ALA A 49 -12.79 -8.58 -1.28
CA ALA A 49 -12.33 -9.02 0.03
C ALA A 49 -11.16 -10.02 -0.07
N GLY A 50 -11.21 -10.98 -0.99
CA GLY A 50 -10.12 -11.92 -1.26
C GLY A 50 -8.85 -11.21 -1.73
N LEU A 51 -8.98 -10.26 -2.66
CA LEU A 51 -7.86 -9.44 -3.11
C LEU A 51 -7.28 -8.59 -1.98
N PHE A 52 -8.14 -8.02 -1.13
CA PHE A 52 -7.71 -7.22 0.03
C PHE A 52 -6.95 -8.06 1.06
N LEU A 53 -7.35 -9.32 1.27
CA LEU A 53 -6.64 -10.27 2.12
C LEU A 53 -5.28 -10.69 1.54
N LEU A 54 -5.18 -10.83 0.21
CA LEU A 54 -3.91 -11.12 -0.48
C LEU A 54 -2.92 -9.94 -0.40
N VAL A 55 -3.41 -8.70 -0.45
CA VAL A 55 -2.57 -7.49 -0.35
C VAL A 55 -2.11 -7.25 1.10
N ARG A 56 -2.88 -7.70 2.09
CA ARG A 56 -2.55 -7.55 3.51
C ARG A 56 -1.68 -8.70 3.99
N SER A 57 -0.42 -8.74 3.54
CA SER A 57 0.57 -9.63 4.15
C SER A 57 0.56 -9.39 5.68
N PRO A 58 0.56 -10.44 6.53
CA PRO A 58 0.73 -10.27 7.97
C PRO A 58 2.16 -9.80 8.30
N LEU A 59 2.36 -9.20 9.47
CA LEU A 59 3.72 -9.02 9.99
C LEU A 59 4.21 -10.38 10.49
N GLY A 60 5.41 -10.79 10.08
CA GLY A 60 6.05 -11.99 10.60
C GLY A 60 6.62 -11.72 12.00
N ASP A 61 6.78 -12.76 12.79
CA ASP A 61 7.56 -12.66 14.02
C ASP A 61 9.03 -12.39 13.65
N LEU A 62 9.68 -11.49 14.38
CA LEU A 62 11.09 -11.20 14.16
C LEU A 62 11.92 -12.38 14.70
N THR A 63 12.72 -12.98 13.81
CA THR A 63 13.73 -13.99 14.15
C THR A 63 15.13 -13.52 13.77
N GLU A 64 16.15 -14.13 14.37
CA GLU A 64 17.55 -13.85 14.02
C GLU A 64 17.84 -14.20 12.56
N ALA A 65 17.31 -15.32 12.08
CA ALA A 65 17.50 -15.76 10.70
C ALA A 65 16.93 -14.75 9.68
N ASP A 66 15.74 -14.22 9.95
CA ASP A 66 15.10 -13.22 9.10
C ASP A 66 15.87 -11.89 9.11
N LEU A 67 16.31 -11.46 10.30
CA LEU A 67 17.12 -10.25 10.47
C LEU A 67 18.43 -10.34 9.68
N GLN A 68 19.14 -11.46 9.80
CA GLN A 68 20.41 -11.68 9.08
C GLN A 68 20.20 -11.81 7.58
N ALA A 69 19.12 -12.46 7.13
CA ALA A 69 18.79 -12.54 5.71
C ALA A 69 18.47 -11.16 5.12
N ALA A 70 17.76 -10.32 5.86
CA ALA A 70 17.46 -8.96 5.49
C ALA A 70 18.72 -8.09 5.44
N ARG A 71 19.60 -8.17 6.45
CA ARG A 71 20.89 -7.48 6.45
C ARG A 71 21.75 -7.84 5.24
N ARG A 72 21.85 -9.12 4.90
CA ARG A 72 22.58 -9.55 3.68
C ARG A 72 21.98 -9.03 2.37
N ARG A 73 20.67 -8.79 2.29
CA ARG A 73 20.05 -8.13 1.12
C ARG A 73 20.48 -6.66 1.07
N TRP A 74 20.46 -5.99 2.20
CA TRP A 74 20.85 -4.58 2.33
C TRP A 74 22.31 -4.36 1.95
N GLU A 75 23.22 -5.15 2.52
CA GLU A 75 24.66 -5.08 2.25
C GLU A 75 24.97 -5.33 0.76
N ARG A 76 24.29 -6.29 0.12
CA ARG A 76 24.45 -6.54 -1.32
C ARG A 76 23.94 -5.39 -2.19
N GLY A 77 22.98 -4.60 -1.71
CA GLY A 77 22.50 -3.43 -2.40
C GLY A 77 23.52 -2.29 -2.46
N GLY A 78 24.43 -2.22 -1.49
CA GLY A 78 25.53 -1.23 -1.47
C GLY A 78 25.07 0.23 -1.37
N ILE A 79 23.83 0.49 -0.95
CA ILE A 79 23.27 1.84 -0.83
C ILE A 79 23.84 2.50 0.44
N ARG A 80 24.62 3.57 0.26
CA ARG A 80 25.24 4.32 1.36
C ARG A 80 24.67 5.72 1.56
N ASP A 81 24.04 6.26 0.53
CA ASP A 81 23.46 7.59 0.50
C ASP A 81 21.96 7.47 0.25
N TYR A 82 21.15 7.95 1.18
CA TYR A 82 19.70 7.90 1.05
C TYR A 82 19.00 8.84 2.02
N ASP A 83 17.75 9.15 1.71
CA ASP A 83 16.81 9.80 2.62
C ASP A 83 15.72 8.79 3.02
N LEU A 84 15.37 8.82 4.30
CA LEU A 84 14.47 7.86 4.94
C LEU A 84 13.45 8.61 5.79
N THR A 85 12.16 8.42 5.52
CA THR A 85 11.08 8.98 6.33
C THR A 85 10.40 7.87 7.12
N LEU A 86 10.44 7.98 8.45
CA LEU A 86 9.84 7.03 9.38
C LEU A 86 8.66 7.67 10.12
N ARG A 87 7.61 6.89 10.37
CA ARG A 87 6.58 7.20 11.36
C ARG A 87 6.78 6.33 12.59
N ILE A 88 6.93 6.97 13.74
CA ILE A 88 7.09 6.32 15.04
C ILE A 88 5.81 6.57 15.83
N THR A 89 5.21 5.49 16.35
CA THR A 89 4.05 5.55 17.24
C THR A 89 4.39 4.81 18.51
N VAL A 90 4.18 5.43 19.66
CA VAL A 90 4.42 4.83 20.98
C VAL A 90 3.15 4.97 21.80
N THR A 91 2.75 3.93 22.54
CA THR A 91 1.58 3.99 23.41
C THR A 91 1.69 5.19 24.35
N GLY A 92 0.64 6.03 24.38
CA GLY A 92 0.59 7.22 25.25
C GLY A 92 1.36 8.43 24.73
N SER A 93 1.82 8.42 23.48
CA SER A 93 2.49 9.55 22.83
C SER A 93 1.85 9.86 21.48
N GLU A 94 1.88 11.13 21.09
CA GLU A 94 1.52 11.54 19.74
C GLU A 94 2.47 10.90 18.71
N PRO A 95 1.96 10.40 17.57
CA PRO A 95 2.81 9.91 16.50
C PRO A 95 3.79 10.98 16.03
N SER A 96 5.03 10.58 15.75
CA SER A 96 6.05 11.48 15.21
C SER A 96 6.58 10.98 13.87
N GLU A 97 6.79 11.90 12.94
CA GLU A 97 7.48 11.64 11.67
C GLU A 97 8.93 12.10 11.79
N LEU A 98 9.83 11.27 11.25
CA LEU A 98 11.27 11.44 11.35
C LEU A 98 11.87 11.34 9.95
N LEU A 99 12.45 12.43 9.47
CA LEU A 99 13.30 12.45 8.28
C LEU A 99 14.74 12.23 8.71
N VAL A 100 15.36 11.20 8.16
CA VAL A 100 16.75 10.81 8.38
C VAL A 100 17.48 10.97 7.05
N ARG A 101 18.55 11.76 7.03
CA ARG A 101 19.43 11.87 5.85
C ARG A 101 20.74 11.17 6.14
N VAL A 102 21.02 10.15 5.35
CA VAL A 102 22.25 9.35 5.47
C VAL A 102 23.16 9.68 4.30
N ARG A 103 24.40 10.07 4.62
CA ARG A 103 25.46 10.31 3.64
C ARG A 103 26.71 9.55 4.04
N GLU A 104 27.31 8.86 3.08
CA GLU A 104 28.49 8.02 3.23
C GLU A 104 28.29 6.87 4.24
N GLY A 105 27.04 6.48 4.48
CA GLY A 105 26.64 5.53 5.52
C GLY A 105 26.47 6.14 6.93
N LEU A 106 26.55 7.46 7.07
CA LEU A 106 26.42 8.16 8.35
C LEU A 106 25.18 9.06 8.36
N VAL A 107 24.45 9.08 9.47
CA VAL A 107 23.33 10.02 9.65
C VAL A 107 23.87 11.44 9.78
N ARG A 108 23.55 12.29 8.80
CA ARG A 108 23.96 13.71 8.77
C ARG A 108 22.89 14.62 9.35
N ASP A 109 21.63 14.38 9.00
CA ASP A 109 20.49 15.14 9.51
C ASP A 109 19.45 14.22 10.12
N LEU A 110 18.85 14.69 11.22
CA LEU A 110 17.72 14.07 11.88
C LEU A 110 16.66 15.15 12.19
N ILE A 111 15.51 15.06 11.53
CA ILE A 111 14.44 16.05 11.63
C ILE A 111 13.17 15.35 12.11
N ARG A 112 12.64 15.75 13.26
CA ARG A 112 11.39 15.21 13.84
C ARG A 112 10.28 16.25 13.71
N ASN A 113 9.17 15.89 13.07
CA ASN A 113 8.01 16.77 12.88
C ASN A 113 8.42 18.16 12.31
N GLY A 114 9.32 18.16 11.32
CA GLY A 114 9.81 19.38 10.67
C GLY A 114 10.86 20.18 11.47
N ARG A 115 11.30 19.71 12.64
CA ARG A 115 12.30 20.39 13.47
C ARG A 115 13.58 19.54 13.61
N PRO A 116 14.77 20.12 13.44
CA PRO A 116 16.01 19.41 13.75
C PRO A 116 16.00 18.91 15.19
N VAL A 117 16.46 17.68 15.41
CA VAL A 117 16.60 17.09 16.74
C VAL A 117 18.03 16.63 16.98
N SER A 118 18.54 16.93 18.17
CA SER A 118 19.80 16.37 18.64
C SER A 118 19.51 15.16 19.51
N THR A 119 20.26 14.08 19.30
CA THR A 119 20.23 12.86 20.10
C THR A 119 21.66 12.34 20.21
N SER A 120 21.97 11.63 21.29
CA SER A 120 23.27 10.98 21.46
C SER A 120 23.53 9.90 20.41
N SER A 121 22.48 9.37 19.79
CA SER A 121 22.55 8.17 18.95
C SER A 121 21.73 8.34 17.65
N PRO A 122 22.05 9.32 16.79
CA PRO A 122 21.28 9.57 15.57
C PRO A 122 21.35 8.38 14.61
N GLY A 123 22.45 7.63 14.64
CA GLY A 123 22.67 6.41 13.87
C GLY A 123 21.62 5.33 14.07
N ASP A 124 20.95 5.26 15.23
CA ASP A 124 19.93 4.25 15.53
C ASP A 124 18.71 4.32 14.60
N TYR A 125 18.51 5.44 13.90
CA TYR A 125 17.41 5.66 12.96
C TYR A 125 17.78 5.39 11.50
N SER A 126 19.04 5.06 11.20
CA SER A 126 19.46 4.57 9.88
C SER A 126 18.97 3.12 9.64
N VAL A 127 19.10 2.60 8.42
CA VAL A 127 18.73 1.21 8.13
C VAL A 127 19.60 0.25 8.96
N ASP A 128 20.90 0.50 9.01
CA ASP A 128 21.85 -0.28 9.83
C ASP A 128 21.54 -0.15 11.32
N GLY A 129 21.28 1.06 11.80
CA GLY A 129 20.90 1.30 13.20
C GLY A 129 19.60 0.60 13.62
N LEU A 130 18.62 0.51 12.72
CA LEU A 130 17.41 -0.27 12.96
C LEU A 130 17.71 -1.77 13.05
N PHE A 131 18.62 -2.30 12.21
CA PHE A 131 19.06 -3.70 12.35
C PHE A 131 19.74 -3.96 13.69
N GLU A 132 20.64 -3.07 14.12
CA GLU A 132 21.30 -3.17 15.43
C GLU A 132 20.28 -3.10 16.59
N THR A 133 19.31 -2.19 16.48
CA THR A 133 18.23 -2.07 17.47
C THR A 133 17.43 -3.36 17.59
N MET A 134 17.02 -3.95 16.47
CA MET A 134 16.28 -5.22 16.46
C MET A 134 17.11 -6.40 16.96
N SER A 135 18.42 -6.44 16.67
CA SER A 135 19.32 -7.46 17.22
C SER A 135 19.39 -7.37 18.75
N ARG A 136 19.57 -6.17 19.32
CA ARG A 136 19.55 -5.96 20.77
C ARG A 136 18.22 -6.39 21.40
N GLU A 137 17.09 -6.07 20.76
CA GLU A 137 15.77 -6.48 21.25
C GLU A 137 15.56 -8.00 21.19
N LEU A 138 16.11 -8.68 20.18
CA LEU A 138 16.12 -10.16 20.13
C LEU A 138 16.94 -10.76 21.28
N GLU A 139 18.08 -10.17 21.64
CA GLU A 139 18.86 -10.61 22.80
C GLU A 139 18.10 -10.36 24.11
N LEU A 140 17.47 -9.19 24.28
CA LEU A 140 16.62 -8.89 25.44
C LEU A 140 15.44 -9.87 25.56
N LYS A 141 14.85 -10.27 24.43
CA LYS A 141 13.76 -11.27 24.40
C LYS A 141 14.18 -12.61 25.02
N LYS A 142 15.46 -12.99 24.90
CA LYS A 142 16.01 -14.24 25.50
C LYS A 142 16.19 -14.13 27.02
N ARG A 143 16.21 -12.91 27.58
CA ARG A 143 16.48 -12.62 29.00
C ARG A 143 15.38 -11.73 29.61
N PRO A 144 14.13 -12.22 29.72
CA PRO A 144 13.00 -11.40 30.16
C PRO A 144 13.15 -10.81 31.58
N GLY A 145 13.98 -11.40 32.45
CA GLY A 145 14.25 -10.89 33.80
C GLY A 145 15.23 -9.70 33.85
N GLU A 146 16.12 -9.57 32.87
CA GLU A 146 17.03 -8.43 32.72
C GLU A 146 16.38 -7.30 31.91
N ALA A 147 15.41 -7.67 31.07
CA ALA A 147 14.67 -6.74 30.25
C ALA A 147 13.60 -6.00 31.07
N PHE A 148 13.52 -4.68 30.89
CA PHE A 148 12.36 -3.86 31.31
C PHE A 148 12.11 -3.76 32.83
N GLY A 149 13.18 -3.50 33.59
CA GLY A 149 13.07 -3.06 34.99
C GLY A 149 12.47 -4.11 35.93
N GLY A 150 12.59 -5.40 35.61
CA GLY A 150 12.14 -6.51 36.45
C GLY A 150 10.65 -6.82 36.39
N SER A 151 9.89 -6.20 35.47
CA SER A 151 8.42 -6.34 35.40
C SER A 151 7.91 -7.66 34.78
N GLY A 152 8.79 -8.60 34.43
CA GLY A 152 8.40 -9.97 34.04
C GLY A 152 7.56 -10.09 32.76
N GLY A 153 7.45 -9.02 31.97
CA GLY A 153 6.67 -9.01 30.72
C GLY A 153 7.36 -9.74 29.57
N ASN A 154 6.60 -10.50 28.77
CA ASN A 154 7.08 -11.06 27.52
C ASN A 154 7.22 -9.99 26.43
N LEU A 155 8.32 -10.05 25.68
CA LEU A 155 8.59 -9.16 24.55
C LEU A 155 8.16 -9.82 23.23
N TRP A 156 7.25 -9.15 22.52
CA TRP A 156 6.74 -9.60 21.23
C TRP A 156 7.26 -8.66 20.15
N LEU A 157 8.02 -9.21 19.21
CA LEU A 157 8.69 -8.48 18.15
C LEU A 157 8.18 -8.97 16.81
N ARG A 158 7.68 -8.05 15.99
CA ARG A 158 7.16 -8.35 14.66
C ARG A 158 7.75 -7.39 13.64
N VAL A 159 8.05 -7.89 12.45
CA VAL A 159 8.75 -7.12 11.44
C VAL A 159 8.25 -7.45 10.04
N ARG A 160 8.43 -6.48 9.14
CA ARG A 160 8.43 -6.67 7.70
C ARG A 160 9.66 -5.99 7.13
N PHE A 161 10.46 -6.76 6.42
CA PHE A 161 11.56 -6.27 5.62
C PHE A 161 11.10 -6.06 4.18
N ASP A 162 11.81 -5.19 3.47
CA ASP A 162 11.74 -5.12 2.03
C ASP A 162 12.28 -6.41 1.41
N GLU A 163 11.56 -6.96 0.43
CA GLU A 163 11.88 -8.25 -0.18
C GLU A 163 13.13 -8.15 -1.07
N ASN A 164 13.40 -6.99 -1.65
CA ASN A 164 14.50 -6.77 -2.59
C ASN A 164 15.75 -6.30 -1.85
N LEU A 165 15.63 -5.20 -1.12
CA LEU A 165 16.75 -4.49 -0.49
C LEU A 165 16.91 -4.80 1.00
N GLY A 166 15.95 -5.47 1.64
CA GLY A 166 16.10 -5.92 3.03
C GLY A 166 15.90 -4.87 4.12
N PHE A 167 15.78 -3.58 3.82
CA PHE A 167 15.53 -2.56 4.85
C PHE A 167 14.17 -2.76 5.56
N VAL A 168 14.01 -2.16 6.73
CA VAL A 168 12.78 -2.28 7.53
C VAL A 168 11.64 -1.49 6.91
N ARG A 169 10.55 -2.16 6.52
CA ARG A 169 9.29 -1.53 6.09
C ARG A 169 8.40 -1.22 7.28
N LYS A 170 8.33 -2.14 8.24
CA LYS A 170 7.53 -1.99 9.46
C LYS A 170 8.10 -2.85 10.58
N TYR A 171 8.17 -2.30 11.78
CA TYR A 171 8.59 -3.00 12.99
C TYR A 171 7.62 -2.65 14.12
N VAL A 172 7.20 -3.66 14.87
CA VAL A 172 6.28 -3.54 16.00
C VAL A 172 6.89 -4.26 17.18
N ARG A 173 6.95 -3.55 18.31
CA ARG A 173 7.41 -4.04 19.59
C ARG A 173 6.28 -3.92 20.60
N VAL A 174 5.94 -5.00 21.27
CA VAL A 174 4.90 -5.03 22.31
C VAL A 174 5.47 -5.67 23.57
N LEU A 175 5.35 -4.98 24.69
CA LEU A 175 5.63 -5.56 26.01
C LEU A 175 4.30 -6.01 26.62
N SER A 176 4.12 -7.32 26.75
CA SER A 176 2.94 -7.86 27.41
C SER A 176 2.94 -7.50 28.90
N GLY A 177 1.78 -7.21 29.46
CA GLY A 177 1.62 -6.90 30.89
C GLY A 177 1.73 -5.42 31.23
N THR A 178 2.42 -4.60 30.42
CA THR A 178 2.53 -3.15 30.65
C THR A 178 1.65 -2.31 29.74
N GLY A 179 1.13 -2.90 28.64
CA GLY A 179 0.38 -2.16 27.61
C GLY A 179 1.25 -1.25 26.74
N HIS A 180 2.56 -1.22 26.97
CA HIS A 180 3.49 -0.44 26.16
C HIS A 180 3.75 -1.14 24.82
N SER A 181 3.57 -0.37 23.76
CA SER A 181 3.94 -0.78 22.41
C SER A 181 4.62 0.37 21.69
N SER A 182 5.49 0.03 20.74
CA SER A 182 6.02 0.96 19.77
C SER A 182 5.95 0.37 18.37
N GLU A 183 5.62 1.21 17.39
CA GLU A 183 5.64 0.90 15.98
C GLU A 183 6.59 1.87 15.27
N ILE A 184 7.44 1.33 14.42
CA ILE A 184 8.22 2.07 13.43
C ILE A 184 7.71 1.65 12.05
N ARG A 185 7.30 2.62 11.23
CA ARG A 185 6.84 2.36 9.87
C ARG A 185 7.60 3.24 8.88
N LEU A 186 8.10 2.64 7.82
CA LEU A 186 8.64 3.37 6.70
C LEU A 186 7.52 4.07 5.92
N LEU A 187 7.66 5.38 5.71
CA LEU A 187 6.81 6.16 4.83
C LEU A 187 7.45 6.35 3.46
N ALA A 188 8.74 6.68 3.41
CA ALA A 188 9.50 6.88 2.18
C ALA A 188 10.95 6.43 2.33
N PHE A 189 11.53 5.91 1.24
CA PHE A 189 12.93 5.56 1.12
C PHE A 189 13.42 5.98 -0.27
N GLU A 190 14.40 6.87 -0.29
CA GLU A 190 14.91 7.49 -1.51
C GLU A 190 16.43 7.28 -1.57
N PRO A 191 16.91 6.25 -2.28
CA PRO A 191 18.33 6.08 -2.49
C PRO A 191 18.85 7.21 -3.37
N LEU A 192 19.97 7.81 -2.98
CA LEU A 192 20.67 8.79 -3.81
C LEU A 192 21.62 8.01 -4.71
N ALA A 193 21.55 8.28 -6.01
CA ALA A 193 22.55 7.76 -6.93
C ALA A 193 23.93 8.23 -6.45
N PRO A 194 24.96 7.36 -6.49
CA PRO A 194 26.32 7.85 -6.31
C PRO A 194 26.56 8.94 -7.34
N ASP A 195 27.11 10.08 -6.91
CA ASP A 195 27.59 11.10 -7.85
C ASP A 195 28.47 10.37 -8.86
N ARG A 196 28.01 10.29 -10.12
CA ARG A 196 28.91 9.82 -11.18
C ARG A 196 30.06 10.84 -11.18
N PRO A 197 31.31 10.41 -11.04
CA PRO A 197 32.41 11.32 -11.31
C PRO A 197 32.18 11.89 -12.71
N ALA A 198 32.37 13.21 -12.86
CA ALA A 198 32.39 13.82 -14.17
C ALA A 198 33.37 13.01 -15.03
N GLU A 199 32.90 12.49 -16.17
CA GLU A 199 33.80 11.90 -17.16
C GLU A 199 34.73 13.03 -17.62
N ASP A 200 35.99 12.97 -17.19
CA ASP A 200 37.10 13.76 -17.71
C ASP A 200 37.58 13.20 -19.07
#